data_AF-A0A8S4NXY9-F1
#
_entry.id   AF-A0A8S4NXY9-F1
#
_cell.length_a   1.000
_cell.length_b   1.000
_cell.length_c   1.000
_cell.angle_alpha   90.00
_cell.angle_beta   90.00
_cell.angle_gamma   90.00
#
_symmetry.space_group_name_H-M   'P 1'
#
loop_
_entity.id
_entity.type
_entity.pdbx_description
1 polymer ?
#
loop_
_entity_poly.entity_id
_entity_poly.type
_entity_poly.pdbx_seq_one_letter_code
_entity_poly.pdbx_strand_id
1 'polypeptide(L)'
;MNTHGVTLLIFSFLYVFLYVHVKAAPPFDCDFEKGLCGWQGDKRGNFQWTRGRGSNKPYNTGPTVDHTLGTSDGYYMYIRAIQQKRGHKARLISPDVDASKSQQCVSFWYHMNGKDIDRLNVFVTRSQRILKLGTRPKWQKKRNQGTKWLFATMDIPKQATKLKVVFEGVVGKGQRGDISIDDVTIQPTSCQNSKYSNIQLHNPAMMMNYHFGKLNYVNKKSCSF
;
A
#
# COMPACT_ATOMS: atom_id res chain seq x y z
N MET A 1 -25.04 54.66 54.64
CA MET A 1 -23.72 54.01 54.82
C MET A 1 -23.84 52.65 54.14
N ASN A 2 -23.45 52.56 52.86
CA ASN A 2 -22.15 52.04 52.42
C ASN A 2 -21.83 50.67 53.07
N THR A 3 -21.60 49.55 52.37
CA THR A 3 -21.17 49.35 50.99
C THR A 3 -21.00 47.84 50.71
N HIS A 4 -21.20 47.43 49.44
CA HIS A 4 -20.66 46.24 48.73
C HIS A 4 -21.14 44.84 49.20
N GLY A 5 -21.84 44.01 48.42
CA GLY A 5 -21.90 43.88 46.96
C GLY A 5 -20.74 43.04 46.44
N VAL A 6 -20.82 41.71 46.58
CA VAL A 6 -19.90 40.77 45.91
C VAL A 6 -20.71 39.98 44.89
N THR A 7 -20.79 40.53 43.69
CA THR A 7 -21.30 39.85 42.50
C THR A 7 -20.22 38.87 42.04
N LEU A 8 -20.51 37.57 42.10
CA LEU A 8 -19.63 36.53 41.56
C LEU A 8 -19.64 36.64 40.01
N LEU A 9 -18.56 37.17 39.44
CA LEU A 9 -18.31 37.10 38.00
C LEU A 9 -17.92 35.66 37.64
N ILE A 10 -18.86 34.91 37.07
CA ILE A 10 -18.59 33.61 36.46
C ILE A 10 -17.87 33.91 35.13
N PHE A 11 -16.53 33.88 35.17
CA PHE A 11 -15.72 33.93 33.95
C PHE A 11 -16.01 32.66 33.13
N SER A 12 -16.71 32.84 32.02
CA SER A 12 -16.86 31.84 30.98
C SER A 12 -15.48 31.56 30.37
N PHE A 13 -14.80 30.55 30.91
CA PHE A 13 -13.71 29.92 30.17
C PHE A 13 -14.33 29.16 29.00
N LEU A 14 -14.48 29.87 27.88
CA LEU A 14 -14.52 29.27 26.54
C LEU A 14 -13.20 28.52 26.36
N TYR A 15 -13.12 27.31 26.91
CA TYR A 15 -12.14 26.32 26.52
C TYR A 15 -12.51 25.88 25.10
N VAL A 16 -12.10 26.68 24.12
CA VAL A 16 -11.93 26.19 22.77
C VAL A 16 -10.77 25.21 22.84
N PHE A 17 -11.06 23.97 23.23
CA PHE A 17 -10.21 22.85 22.89
C PHE A 17 -10.20 22.82 21.36
N LEU A 18 -9.19 23.45 20.77
CA LEU A 18 -8.75 23.13 19.42
C LEU A 18 -8.36 21.66 19.49
N TYR A 19 -9.33 20.78 19.26
CA TYR A 19 -9.08 19.39 18.93
C TYR A 19 -8.26 19.42 17.65
N VAL A 20 -6.94 19.43 17.81
CA VAL A 20 -6.05 18.98 16.75
C VAL A 20 -6.47 17.53 16.52
N HIS A 21 -7.37 17.34 15.56
CA HIS A 21 -7.61 16.03 14.97
C HIS A 21 -6.30 15.70 14.26
N VAL A 22 -5.34 15.16 15.00
CA VAL A 22 -4.28 14.37 14.42
C VAL A 22 -5.03 13.24 13.74
N LYS A 23 -5.29 13.38 12.44
CA LYS A 23 -5.85 12.30 11.63
C LYS A 23 -4.84 11.18 11.75
N ALA A 24 -5.13 10.19 12.58
CA ALA A 24 -4.38 8.97 12.62
C ALA A 24 -4.24 8.47 11.19
N ALA A 25 -3.04 8.04 10.82
CA ALA A 25 -2.83 7.42 9.52
C ALA A 25 -3.93 6.36 9.31
N PRO A 26 -4.57 6.32 8.14
CA PRO A 26 -5.61 5.33 7.89
C PRO A 26 -5.04 3.94 8.23
N PRO A 27 -5.82 3.06 8.89
CA PRO A 27 -5.28 1.83 9.47
C PRO A 27 -4.73 0.84 8.45
N PHE A 28 -4.76 1.16 7.16
CA PHE A 28 -4.37 0.33 6.03
C PHE A 28 -3.14 0.87 5.25
N ASP A 29 -2.72 2.11 5.48
CA ASP A 29 -1.47 2.63 4.90
C ASP A 29 -0.29 1.93 5.57
N CYS A 30 0.61 1.34 4.77
CA CYS A 30 1.70 0.52 5.28
C CYS A 30 2.95 0.55 4.41
N ASP A 31 4.00 1.12 4.99
CA ASP A 31 5.41 1.03 4.55
C ASP A 31 6.12 -0.20 5.12
N PHE A 32 5.43 -0.99 5.95
CA PHE A 32 5.95 -2.14 6.66
C PHE A 32 7.12 -1.89 7.61
N GLU A 33 7.52 -0.65 7.89
CA GLU A 33 8.71 -0.36 8.72
C GLU A 33 8.53 -0.73 10.20
N LYS A 34 7.31 -0.58 10.71
CA LYS A 34 6.98 -0.83 12.13
C LYS A 34 6.10 -2.06 12.35
N GLY A 35 5.80 -2.82 11.31
CA GLY A 35 4.95 -4.00 11.38
C GLY A 35 4.07 -4.15 10.16
N LEU A 36 2.90 -4.77 10.32
CA LEU A 36 1.99 -5.04 9.20
C LEU A 36 0.84 -4.05 9.09
N CYS A 37 0.76 -3.01 9.92
CA CYS A 37 -0.32 -2.01 9.88
C CYS A 37 -1.72 -2.66 9.81
N GLY A 38 -1.96 -3.70 10.61
CA GLY A 38 -3.21 -4.45 10.61
C GLY A 38 -3.45 -5.40 9.42
N TRP A 39 -2.57 -5.42 8.41
CA TRP A 39 -2.57 -6.44 7.36
C TRP A 39 -2.28 -7.82 7.95
N GLN A 40 -2.91 -8.85 7.39
CA GLN A 40 -2.83 -10.22 7.92
C GLN A 40 -2.62 -11.22 6.80
N GLY A 41 -1.77 -12.23 7.05
CA GLY A 41 -1.63 -13.37 6.14
C GLY A 41 -2.86 -14.29 6.19
N ASP A 42 -3.29 -14.80 5.03
CA ASP A 42 -4.31 -15.84 4.96
C ASP A 42 -3.72 -17.18 5.40
N LYS A 43 -4.04 -17.60 6.64
CA LYS A 43 -3.57 -18.88 7.21
C LYS A 43 -4.00 -20.13 6.41
N ARG A 44 -4.93 -19.99 5.47
CA ARG A 44 -5.41 -21.08 4.59
C ARG A 44 -4.68 -21.12 3.25
N GLY A 45 -3.84 -20.13 2.95
CA GLY A 45 -2.96 -20.14 1.80
C GLY A 45 -1.98 -21.32 1.87
N ASN A 46 -1.43 -21.71 0.71
CA ASN A 46 -0.43 -22.78 0.67
C ASN A 46 0.84 -22.41 1.43
N PHE A 47 1.12 -21.11 1.51
CA PHE A 47 2.21 -20.52 2.28
C PHE A 47 1.87 -19.04 2.57
N GLN A 48 2.77 -18.31 3.24
CA GLN A 48 2.52 -16.95 3.74
C GLN A 48 3.40 -15.89 3.07
N TRP A 49 2.84 -14.68 2.94
CA TRP A 49 3.65 -13.48 2.74
C TRP A 49 4.53 -13.26 3.96
N THR A 50 5.78 -12.90 3.73
CA THR A 50 6.77 -12.71 4.79
C THR A 50 7.27 -11.28 4.77
N ARG A 51 7.34 -10.65 5.94
CA ARG A 51 8.01 -9.37 6.12
C ARG A 51 9.52 -9.62 6.20
N GLY A 52 10.31 -8.86 5.47
CA GLY A 52 11.75 -8.89 5.61
C GLY A 52 12.44 -7.76 4.87
N ARG A 53 13.77 -7.85 4.81
CA ARG A 53 14.66 -6.80 4.35
C ARG A 53 15.84 -7.39 3.58
N GLY A 54 16.36 -6.62 2.63
CA GLY A 54 17.52 -6.97 1.81
C GLY A 54 17.37 -8.24 0.95
N SER A 55 18.26 -8.40 -0.03
CA SER A 55 18.24 -9.53 -0.98
C SER A 55 19.24 -10.64 -0.67
N ASN A 56 19.87 -10.69 0.52
CA ASN A 56 20.89 -11.69 0.90
C ASN A 56 20.32 -13.11 1.07
N LYS A 57 19.58 -13.57 0.07
CA LYS A 57 18.71 -14.73 0.02
C LYS A 57 18.94 -15.40 -1.35
N PRO A 58 18.72 -16.72 -1.45
CA PRO A 58 19.16 -17.49 -2.61
C PRO A 58 18.64 -16.93 -3.94
N TYR A 59 19.49 -16.99 -4.97
CA TYR A 59 19.23 -16.59 -6.36
C TYR A 59 19.11 -15.08 -6.65
N ASN A 60 19.25 -14.21 -5.65
CA ASN A 60 19.24 -12.74 -5.83
C ASN A 60 18.02 -12.23 -6.62
N THR A 61 16.86 -12.84 -6.40
CA THR A 61 15.60 -12.48 -7.08
C THR A 61 14.73 -11.50 -6.31
N GLY A 62 15.04 -11.23 -5.05
CA GLY A 62 14.39 -10.18 -4.26
C GLY A 62 15.05 -8.81 -4.44
N PRO A 63 14.36 -7.72 -4.06
CA PRO A 63 14.95 -6.39 -4.10
C PRO A 63 16.06 -6.25 -3.05
N THR A 64 17.18 -5.60 -3.44
CA THR A 64 18.35 -5.37 -2.58
C THR A 64 18.07 -4.37 -1.48
N VAL A 65 17.18 -3.43 -1.74
CA VAL A 65 16.74 -2.37 -0.84
C VAL A 65 15.21 -2.29 -0.82
N ASP A 66 14.66 -1.88 0.31
CA ASP A 66 13.23 -1.54 0.43
C ASP A 66 12.89 -0.29 -0.39
N HIS A 67 11.61 -0.07 -0.65
CA HIS A 67 11.20 1.11 -1.42
C HIS A 67 11.10 2.36 -0.55
N THR A 68 10.70 2.26 0.72
CA THR A 68 10.42 3.41 1.58
C THR A 68 11.68 4.22 1.92
N LEU A 69 12.72 3.54 2.41
CA LEU A 69 13.98 4.12 2.85
C LEU A 69 15.06 4.05 1.77
N GLY A 70 14.90 3.17 0.78
CA GLY A 70 15.92 2.93 -0.25
C GLY A 70 17.17 2.26 0.31
N THR A 71 17.06 1.51 1.40
CA THR A 71 18.20 0.88 2.09
C THR A 71 18.03 -0.63 2.24
N SER A 72 19.10 -1.36 2.55
CA SER A 72 18.98 -2.79 2.85
C SER A 72 18.32 -3.08 4.21
N ASP A 73 18.15 -2.04 5.04
CA ASP A 73 17.65 -2.17 6.41
C ASP A 73 16.14 -1.96 6.54
N GLY A 74 15.50 -1.30 5.57
CA GLY A 74 14.06 -1.14 5.52
C GLY A 74 13.34 -2.42 5.12
N TYR A 75 12.03 -2.45 5.33
CA TYR A 75 11.21 -3.64 5.32
C TYR A 75 10.15 -3.59 4.24
N TYR A 76 9.93 -4.74 3.61
CA TYR A 76 8.87 -4.95 2.64
C TYR A 76 8.23 -6.32 2.84
N MET A 77 7.10 -6.55 2.18
CA MET A 77 6.45 -7.87 2.14
C MET A 77 6.88 -8.62 0.89
N TYR A 78 7.20 -9.90 1.02
CA TYR A 78 7.55 -10.73 -0.13
C TYR A 78 7.02 -12.17 -0.05
N ILE A 79 7.01 -12.81 -1.21
CA ILE A 79 6.92 -14.24 -1.38
C ILE A 79 8.09 -14.74 -2.21
N ARG A 80 8.47 -16.02 -2.03
CA ARG A 80 9.52 -16.67 -2.82
C ARG A 80 9.02 -17.99 -3.39
N ALA A 81 9.50 -18.33 -4.58
CA ALA A 81 9.22 -19.61 -5.23
C ALA A 81 9.93 -20.79 -4.56
N ILE A 82 10.98 -20.54 -3.78
CA ILE A 82 11.75 -21.59 -3.10
C ILE A 82 10.84 -22.47 -2.22
N GLN A 83 11.02 -23.79 -2.36
CA GLN A 83 10.23 -24.83 -1.68
C GLN A 83 8.72 -24.79 -1.93
N GLN A 84 8.25 -24.06 -2.95
CA GLN A 84 6.84 -24.02 -3.33
C GLN A 84 6.56 -24.92 -4.54
N LYS A 85 5.31 -25.40 -4.64
CA LYS A 85 4.83 -26.13 -5.83
C LYS A 85 4.17 -25.14 -6.79
N ARG A 86 4.21 -25.45 -8.08
CA ARG A 86 3.55 -24.65 -9.11
C ARG A 86 2.10 -24.37 -8.73
N GLY A 87 1.71 -23.10 -8.76
CA GLY A 87 0.35 -22.67 -8.46
C GLY A 87 0.05 -22.50 -6.97
N HIS A 88 1.00 -22.77 -6.07
CA HIS A 88 0.88 -22.38 -4.66
C HIS A 88 0.65 -20.88 -4.54
N LYS A 89 -0.17 -20.50 -3.56
CA LYS A 89 -0.58 -19.12 -3.35
C LYS A 89 -0.38 -18.69 -1.90
N ALA A 90 0.02 -17.44 -1.74
CA ALA A 90 0.00 -16.72 -0.47
C ALA A 90 -0.85 -15.47 -0.62
N ARG A 91 -1.60 -15.12 0.43
CA ARG A 91 -2.48 -13.95 0.43
C ARG A 91 -2.19 -13.05 1.61
N LEU A 92 -2.09 -11.74 1.35
CA LEU A 92 -2.00 -10.69 2.35
C LEU A 92 -3.27 -9.85 2.28
N ILE A 93 -3.92 -9.69 3.42
CA ILE A 93 -5.29 -9.20 3.54
C ILE A 93 -5.27 -7.88 4.31
N SER A 94 -5.94 -6.86 3.79
CA SER A 94 -6.07 -5.57 4.47
C SER A 94 -7.00 -5.62 5.70
N PRO A 95 -6.87 -4.64 6.61
CA PRO A 95 -7.96 -4.22 7.47
C PRO A 95 -9.23 -3.89 6.67
N ASP A 96 -10.35 -3.71 7.37
CA ASP A 96 -11.58 -3.28 6.70
C ASP A 96 -11.45 -1.87 6.15
N VAL A 97 -11.79 -1.72 4.87
CA VAL A 97 -11.86 -0.45 4.16
C VAL A 97 -13.32 -0.06 4.03
N ASP A 98 -13.68 1.11 4.54
CA ASP A 98 -15.01 1.68 4.36
C ASP A 98 -15.08 2.46 3.05
N ALA A 99 -15.61 1.82 2.01
CA ALA A 99 -15.84 2.42 0.70
C ALA A 99 -17.29 2.90 0.50
N SER A 100 -18.05 3.14 1.57
CA SER A 100 -19.46 3.56 1.49
C SER A 100 -19.64 5.04 1.14
N LYS A 101 -18.65 5.89 1.45
CA LYS A 101 -18.76 7.33 1.24
C LYS A 101 -18.19 7.78 -0.10
N SER A 102 -17.12 7.15 -0.57
CA SER A 102 -16.43 7.49 -1.82
C SER A 102 -15.80 6.26 -2.47
N GLN A 103 -15.45 6.39 -3.75
CA GLN A 103 -14.51 5.47 -4.39
C GLN A 103 -13.14 5.52 -3.67
N GLN A 104 -12.38 4.44 -3.80
CA GLN A 104 -11.06 4.30 -3.18
C GLN A 104 -10.00 4.16 -4.26
N CYS A 105 -8.85 4.80 -4.07
CA CYS A 105 -7.64 4.53 -4.84
C CYS A 105 -6.71 3.67 -4.00
N VAL A 106 -6.37 2.49 -4.52
CA VAL A 106 -5.29 1.67 -3.99
C VAL A 106 -4.03 1.98 -4.77
N SER A 107 -2.94 2.23 -4.07
CA SER A 107 -1.61 2.45 -4.64
C SER A 107 -0.57 1.66 -3.87
N PHE A 108 0.42 1.12 -4.56
CA PHE A 108 1.48 0.32 -3.97
C PHE A 108 2.68 0.22 -4.91
N TRP A 109 3.83 -0.09 -4.35
CA TRP A 109 5.02 -0.47 -5.09
C TRP A 109 5.16 -1.98 -5.15
N TYR A 110 5.66 -2.51 -6.25
CA TYR A 110 5.90 -3.93 -6.44
C TYR A 110 7.21 -4.20 -7.15
N HIS A 111 7.83 -5.33 -6.82
CA HIS A 111 9.02 -5.85 -7.48
C HIS A 111 8.79 -7.33 -7.82
N MET A 112 8.96 -7.72 -9.08
CA MET A 112 8.69 -9.08 -9.56
C MET A 112 9.86 -9.55 -10.42
N ASN A 113 10.80 -10.28 -9.82
CA ASN A 113 11.99 -10.76 -10.53
C ASN A 113 12.15 -12.28 -10.38
N GLY A 114 12.55 -12.92 -11.47
CA GLY A 114 12.80 -14.36 -11.54
C GLY A 114 11.91 -15.07 -12.55
N LYS A 115 12.42 -16.19 -13.09
CA LYS A 115 11.74 -16.96 -14.13
C LYS A 115 10.64 -17.88 -13.59
N ASP A 116 10.70 -18.22 -12.30
CA ASP A 116 9.82 -19.21 -11.68
C ASP A 116 8.68 -18.57 -10.85
N ILE A 117 8.42 -17.27 -11.02
CA ILE A 117 7.20 -16.62 -10.53
C ILE A 117 6.07 -16.70 -11.57
N ASP A 118 4.81 -16.70 -11.11
CA ASP A 118 3.65 -16.74 -12.00
C ASP A 118 2.95 -15.39 -12.10
N ARG A 119 2.39 -14.87 -11.00
CA ARG A 119 1.65 -13.60 -11.03
C ARG A 119 1.46 -12.98 -9.65
N LEU A 120 1.26 -11.67 -9.65
CA LEU A 120 0.69 -10.92 -8.53
C LEU A 120 -0.73 -10.49 -8.92
N ASN A 121 -1.69 -10.83 -8.08
CA ASN A 121 -3.10 -10.46 -8.22
C ASN A 121 -3.50 -9.52 -7.08
N VAL A 122 -4.36 -8.55 -7.38
CA VAL A 122 -5.08 -7.78 -6.36
C VAL A 122 -6.57 -8.04 -6.50
N PHE A 123 -7.17 -8.57 -5.44
CA PHE A 123 -8.61 -8.78 -5.35
C PHE A 123 -9.25 -7.79 -4.40
N VAL A 124 -10.55 -7.54 -4.64
CA VAL A 124 -11.42 -6.79 -3.74
C VAL A 124 -12.59 -7.70 -3.39
N THR A 125 -12.84 -7.87 -2.10
CA THR A 125 -13.94 -8.71 -1.59
C THR A 125 -14.67 -8.00 -0.45
N ARG A 126 -15.95 -8.32 -0.24
CA ARG A 126 -16.69 -7.84 0.94
C ARG A 126 -16.05 -8.45 2.19
N SER A 127 -15.95 -7.70 3.30
CA SER A 127 -15.24 -8.17 4.50
C SER A 127 -15.74 -9.51 5.02
N GLN A 128 -17.05 -9.76 4.94
CA GLN A 128 -17.69 -11.00 5.39
C GLN A 128 -17.44 -12.20 4.45
N ARG A 129 -16.90 -11.99 3.24
CA ARG A 129 -16.76 -13.01 2.18
C ARG A 129 -15.32 -13.23 1.75
N ILE A 130 -14.36 -13.02 2.64
CA ILE A 130 -12.94 -13.11 2.29
C ILE A 130 -12.52 -14.45 1.68
N LEU A 131 -13.23 -15.52 2.07
CA LEU A 131 -13.01 -16.89 1.60
C LEU A 131 -13.46 -17.14 0.16
N LYS A 132 -14.22 -16.21 -0.44
CA LYS A 132 -14.70 -16.29 -1.82
C LYS A 132 -14.13 -15.13 -2.61
N LEU A 133 -12.82 -15.17 -2.89
CA LEU A 133 -12.24 -14.29 -3.92
C LEU A 133 -12.93 -14.58 -5.25
N GLY A 134 -13.28 -13.53 -5.99
CA GLY A 134 -13.84 -13.67 -7.34
C GLY A 134 -12.85 -14.34 -8.29
N THR A 135 -13.33 -14.77 -9.46
CA THR A 135 -12.48 -15.42 -10.48
C THR A 135 -11.59 -14.43 -11.24
N ARG A 136 -11.92 -13.13 -11.21
CA ARG A 136 -11.19 -12.07 -11.90
C ARG A 136 -10.58 -11.09 -10.89
N PRO A 137 -9.25 -10.92 -10.86
CA PRO A 137 -8.63 -9.89 -10.04
C PRO A 137 -8.95 -8.51 -10.60
N LYS A 138 -8.92 -7.49 -9.73
CA LYS A 138 -9.08 -6.09 -10.13
C LYS A 138 -7.81 -5.53 -10.75
N TRP A 139 -6.65 -6.06 -10.37
CA TRP A 139 -5.36 -5.77 -10.97
C TRP A 139 -4.49 -7.03 -11.05
N GLN A 140 -3.67 -7.15 -12.10
CA GLN A 140 -2.74 -8.28 -12.25
C GLN A 140 -1.49 -7.89 -13.04
N LYS A 141 -0.34 -8.42 -12.60
CA LYS A 141 0.87 -8.55 -13.40
C LYS A 141 1.35 -9.99 -13.39
N LYS A 142 1.93 -10.44 -14.50
CA LYS A 142 2.37 -11.83 -14.70
C LYS A 142 3.87 -11.87 -14.97
N ARG A 143 4.51 -12.93 -14.49
CA ARG A 143 5.91 -13.28 -14.75
C ARG A 143 6.88 -12.18 -14.31
N ASN A 144 8.13 -12.34 -14.73
CA ASN A 144 9.19 -11.37 -14.52
C ASN A 144 8.79 -9.98 -15.03
N GLN A 145 8.94 -8.96 -14.20
CA GLN A 145 8.75 -7.55 -14.53
C GLN A 145 10.08 -6.76 -14.43
N GLY A 146 11.19 -7.44 -14.14
CA GLY A 146 12.52 -6.86 -14.01
C GLY A 146 12.94 -6.61 -12.57
N THR A 147 14.08 -5.96 -12.41
CA THR A 147 14.79 -5.80 -11.13
C THR A 147 14.49 -4.48 -10.40
N LYS A 148 13.54 -3.69 -10.90
CA LYS A 148 13.19 -2.38 -10.34
C LYS A 148 11.89 -2.47 -9.56
N TRP A 149 11.77 -1.63 -8.54
CA TRP A 149 10.47 -1.30 -7.96
C TRP A 149 9.63 -0.57 -9.02
N LEU A 150 8.39 -1.03 -9.18
CA LEU A 150 7.41 -0.49 -10.13
C LEU A 150 6.18 -0.05 -9.35
N PHE A 151 5.57 1.04 -9.80
CA PHE A 151 4.38 1.60 -9.15
C PHE A 151 3.09 1.09 -9.81
N ALA A 152 2.07 0.85 -9.00
CA ALA A 152 0.74 0.49 -9.46
C ALA A 152 -0.34 1.29 -8.73
N THR A 153 -1.42 1.58 -9.44
CA THR A 153 -2.67 2.09 -8.86
C THR A 153 -3.87 1.34 -9.40
N MET A 154 -4.98 1.41 -8.65
CA MET A 154 -6.23 0.76 -9.00
C MET A 154 -7.40 1.47 -8.31
N ASP A 155 -8.39 1.87 -9.10
CA ASP A 155 -9.65 2.40 -8.59
C ASP A 155 -10.59 1.28 -8.10
N ILE A 156 -11.20 1.51 -6.95
CA ILE A 156 -12.28 0.71 -6.39
C ILE A 156 -13.53 1.60 -6.33
N PRO A 157 -14.57 1.30 -7.13
CA PRO A 157 -15.83 2.05 -7.05
C PRO A 157 -16.44 1.97 -5.65
N LYS A 158 -17.19 3.01 -5.28
CA LYS A 158 -17.98 3.06 -4.04
C LYS A 158 -18.77 1.75 -3.85
N GLN A 159 -18.74 1.21 -2.64
CA GLN A 159 -19.42 -0.04 -2.28
C GLN A 159 -20.36 0.20 -1.11
N ALA A 160 -21.54 -0.44 -1.12
CA ALA A 160 -22.48 -0.34 0.00
C ALA A 160 -21.98 -0.97 1.31
N THR A 161 -20.96 -1.83 1.25
CA THR A 161 -20.42 -2.57 2.40
C THR A 161 -18.92 -2.39 2.52
N LYS A 162 -18.38 -2.55 3.74
CA LYS A 162 -16.95 -2.66 3.98
C LYS A 162 -16.33 -3.75 3.12
N LEU A 163 -15.12 -3.47 2.65
CA LEU A 163 -14.35 -4.35 1.77
C LEU A 163 -12.97 -4.62 2.33
N LYS A 164 -12.32 -5.62 1.75
CA LYS A 164 -10.90 -5.92 1.95
C LYS A 164 -10.19 -5.97 0.61
N VAL A 165 -8.97 -5.45 0.60
CA VAL A 165 -8.00 -5.60 -0.48
C VAL A 165 -7.13 -6.81 -0.17
N VAL A 166 -6.91 -7.67 -1.16
CA VAL A 166 -6.14 -8.90 -1.00
C VAL A 166 -5.07 -9.00 -2.07
N PHE A 167 -3.81 -8.96 -1.66
CA PHE A 167 -2.67 -9.27 -2.50
C PHE A 167 -2.45 -10.78 -2.53
N GLU A 168 -2.64 -11.41 -3.68
CA GLU A 168 -2.38 -12.84 -3.88
C GLU A 168 -1.14 -13.01 -4.78
N GLY A 169 -0.07 -13.54 -4.20
CA GLY A 169 1.11 -13.94 -4.94
C GLY A 169 1.02 -15.41 -5.32
N VAL A 170 1.32 -15.73 -6.58
CA VAL A 170 1.31 -17.11 -7.11
C VAL A 170 2.67 -17.45 -7.68
N VAL A 171 3.20 -18.60 -7.28
CA VAL A 171 4.49 -19.10 -7.76
C VAL A 171 4.33 -19.97 -9.00
N GLY A 172 5.33 -19.93 -9.88
CA GLY A 172 5.45 -20.76 -11.07
C GLY A 172 6.08 -22.11 -10.76
N LYS A 173 6.60 -22.78 -11.81
CA LYS A 173 7.32 -24.04 -11.67
C LYS A 173 8.81 -23.74 -11.49
N GLY A 174 9.37 -24.10 -10.35
CA GLY A 174 10.80 -23.91 -10.04
C GLY A 174 10.99 -23.17 -8.71
N GLN A 175 12.16 -22.59 -8.51
CA GLN A 175 12.57 -22.02 -7.22
C GLN A 175 13.16 -20.61 -7.33
N ARG A 176 13.39 -20.10 -8.55
CA ARG A 176 14.07 -18.83 -8.80
C ARG A 176 13.06 -17.71 -9.08
N GLY A 177 12.61 -17.05 -8.03
CA GLY A 177 11.87 -15.81 -8.17
C GLY A 177 11.14 -15.36 -6.92
N ASP A 178 11.07 -14.04 -6.77
CA ASP A 178 10.41 -13.36 -5.66
C ASP A 178 9.37 -12.38 -6.21
N ILE A 179 8.27 -12.22 -5.47
CA ILE A 179 7.32 -11.13 -5.67
C ILE A 179 7.29 -10.35 -4.36
N SER A 180 7.56 -9.05 -4.43
CA SER A 180 7.59 -8.15 -3.29
C SER A 180 6.63 -6.98 -3.50
N ILE A 181 6.07 -6.47 -2.40
CA ILE A 181 5.25 -5.26 -2.36
C ILE A 181 5.68 -4.37 -1.21
N ASP A 182 5.50 -3.07 -1.38
CA ASP A 182 5.86 -2.05 -0.41
C ASP A 182 4.98 -0.80 -0.55
N ASP A 183 5.02 0.09 0.44
CA ASP A 183 4.36 1.41 0.42
C ASP A 183 2.89 1.37 -0.04
N VAL A 184 2.10 0.50 0.58
CA VAL A 184 0.68 0.35 0.26
C VAL A 184 -0.11 1.51 0.87
N THR A 185 -0.90 2.21 0.05
CA THR A 185 -1.82 3.26 0.50
C THR A 185 -3.22 3.03 -0.06
N ILE A 186 -4.26 3.26 0.75
CA ILE A 186 -5.65 3.29 0.29
C ILE A 186 -6.27 4.64 0.63
N GLN A 187 -6.66 5.42 -0.38
CA GLN A 187 -7.18 6.77 -0.21
C GLN A 187 -8.65 6.88 -0.64
N PRO A 188 -9.51 7.65 0.06
CA PRO A 188 -10.93 7.80 -0.27
C PRO A 188 -11.19 8.77 -1.44
N THR A 189 -10.48 8.58 -2.56
CA THR A 189 -10.53 9.39 -3.78
C THR A 189 -10.35 8.52 -5.03
N SER A 190 -10.49 9.07 -6.24
CA SER A 190 -10.03 8.38 -7.46
C SER A 190 -8.50 8.39 -7.55
N CYS A 191 -7.93 7.44 -8.29
CA CYS A 191 -6.49 7.42 -8.53
C CYS A 191 -5.98 8.62 -9.33
N GLN A 192 -6.83 9.22 -10.16
CA GLN A 192 -6.54 10.48 -10.87
C GLN A 192 -6.41 11.69 -9.92
N ASN A 193 -7.07 11.65 -8.76
CA ASN A 193 -7.03 12.70 -7.75
C ASN A 193 -6.26 12.27 -6.48
N SER A 194 -5.52 11.16 -6.56
CA SER A 194 -4.73 10.65 -5.45
C SER A 194 -3.46 11.45 -5.26
N LYS A 195 -2.78 11.27 -4.11
CA LYS A 195 -1.44 11.86 -3.87
C LYS A 195 -0.38 11.43 -4.91
N TYR A 196 -0.69 10.40 -5.69
CA TYR A 196 0.19 9.80 -6.70
C TYR A 196 -0.28 10.03 -8.14
N SER A 197 -1.23 10.94 -8.38
CA SER A 197 -1.75 11.25 -9.73
C SER A 197 -0.62 11.61 -10.73
N ASN A 198 0.40 12.34 -10.29
CA ASN A 198 1.54 12.72 -11.13
C ASN A 198 2.48 11.55 -11.50
N ILE A 199 2.49 10.47 -10.71
CA ILE A 199 3.26 9.26 -11.02
C ILE A 199 2.59 8.49 -12.16
N GLN A 200 1.25 8.55 -12.26
CA GLN A 200 0.51 7.94 -13.38
C GLN A 200 0.81 8.61 -14.74
N LEU A 201 1.16 9.89 -14.72
CA LEU A 201 1.43 10.69 -15.94
C LEU A 201 2.84 10.48 -16.51
N HIS A 202 3.77 9.92 -15.74
CA HIS A 202 5.16 9.69 -16.15
C HIS A 202 5.44 8.18 -16.25
N ASN A 203 6.12 7.75 -17.31
CA ASN A 203 6.48 6.33 -17.52
C ASN A 203 7.21 5.76 -16.27
N PRO A 204 6.76 4.62 -15.69
CA PRO A 204 7.33 4.05 -14.46
C PRO A 204 8.83 3.70 -14.56
N ALA A 205 9.43 3.69 -15.75
CA ALA A 205 10.87 3.50 -15.92
C ALA A 205 11.74 4.72 -15.51
N MET A 206 11.16 5.92 -15.34
CA MET A 206 11.93 7.17 -15.16
C MET A 206 12.08 7.65 -13.70
N MET A 207 11.49 6.99 -12.71
CA MET A 207 11.29 7.59 -11.38
C MET A 207 12.31 7.15 -10.30
N MET A 208 13.57 6.92 -10.67
CA MET A 208 14.63 6.77 -9.67
C MET A 208 14.91 8.07 -8.88
N ASN A 209 14.35 9.21 -9.32
CA ASN A 209 14.63 10.54 -8.78
C ASN A 209 13.52 11.17 -7.91
N TYR A 210 12.41 10.48 -7.64
CA TYR A 210 11.39 10.98 -6.70
C TYR A 210 11.78 10.83 -5.22
N HIS A 211 13.01 10.37 -4.96
CA HIS A 211 13.39 9.74 -3.70
C HIS A 211 13.95 10.69 -2.62
N PHE A 212 13.83 12.01 -2.77
CA PHE A 212 14.25 12.94 -1.72
C PHE A 212 13.18 14.01 -1.53
N GLY A 213 12.55 14.02 -0.35
CA GLY A 213 11.53 14.99 0.01
C GLY A 213 12.02 16.44 -0.17
N LYS A 214 11.52 17.09 -1.22
CA LYS A 214 11.21 18.53 -1.32
C LYS A 214 10.55 18.77 -2.67
N LEU A 215 9.25 19.07 -2.65
CA LEU A 215 8.58 19.72 -3.78
C LEU A 215 9.18 21.13 -3.93
N ASN A 216 10.14 21.30 -4.84
CA ASN A 216 10.36 22.61 -5.43
C ASN A 216 9.44 22.69 -6.64
N TYR A 217 8.36 23.46 -6.51
CA TYR A 217 7.57 23.94 -7.65
C TYR A 217 8.50 24.73 -8.57
N VAL A 218 9.04 24.07 -9.60
CA VAL A 218 9.62 24.79 -10.74
C VAL A 218 8.49 24.97 -11.74
N ASN A 219 7.95 26.18 -11.79
CA ASN A 219 7.10 26.65 -12.86
C ASN A 219 7.83 26.43 -14.20
N LYS A 220 7.49 25.37 -14.94
CA LYS A 220 7.84 25.29 -16.36
C LYS A 220 6.92 26.25 -17.10
N LYS A 221 7.46 27.44 -17.40
CA LYS A 221 6.97 28.29 -18.49
C LYS A 221 6.97 27.45 -19.78
N SER A 222 5.90 27.65 -20.55
CA SER A 222 5.66 27.09 -21.87
C SER A 222 6.87 27.20 -22.80
N CYS A 223 7.16 26.12 -23.52
CA CYS A 223 7.78 26.21 -24.83
C CYS A 223 6.71 25.86 -25.87
N SER A 224 6.30 26.88 -26.63
CA SER A 224 5.59 26.71 -27.90
C SER A 224 6.63 26.42 -28.99
N PHE A 225 6.26 25.55 -29.94
CA PHE A 225 6.96 25.43 -31.22
C PHE A 225 6.70 26.63 -32.12
#